data_AF-A0A2J6T974-F1
#
_entry.id   AF-A0A2J6T974-F1
#
_cell.length_a   1.000
_cell.length_b   1.000
_cell.length_c   1.000
_cell.angle_alpha   90.00
_cell.angle_beta   90.00
_cell.angle_gamma   90.00
#
_symmetry.space_group_name_H-M   'P 1'
#
loop_
_entity.id
_entity.type
_entity.pdbx_description
1 polymer ?
#
loop_
_entity_poly.entity_id
_entity_poly.type
_entity_poly.pdbx_seq_one_letter_code
_entity_poly.pdbx_strand_id
1 'polypeptide(L)'
;LIEQLIILWFPSLPILLLRPTSIGPAITQSYKIYGPQGLCPISILYIRLMQPIEGKRIRYAPTYSSNILNKIRLDLVVNILLQYAYLGSYGVIHASSSYYIPKTLE
;
A
#
# COMPACT_ATOMS: atom_id res chain seq x y z
N LEU A 1 -2.49 16.07 -1.47
CA LEU A 1 -3.32 17.09 -0.79
C LEU A 1 -3.01 17.17 0.70
N ILE A 2 -3.31 16.16 1.53
CA ILE A 2 -3.00 16.23 2.99
C ILE A 2 -1.51 16.46 3.28
N GLU A 3 -0.62 15.75 2.59
CA GLU A 3 0.83 15.90 2.79
C GLU A 3 1.32 17.33 2.56
N GLN A 4 0.81 18.00 1.52
CA GLN A 4 1.15 19.39 1.23
C GLN A 4 0.59 20.33 2.29
N LEU A 5 -0.63 20.09 2.77
CA LEU A 5 -1.24 20.89 3.84
C LEU A 5 -0.46 20.77 5.16
N ILE A 6 -0.01 19.57 5.52
CA ILE A 6 0.78 19.35 6.74
C ILE A 6 2.10 20.13 6.67
N ILE A 7 2.79 20.10 5.53
CA ILE A 7 4.03 20.85 5.33
C ILE A 7 3.77 22.36 5.42
N LEU A 8 2.67 22.84 4.81
CA LEU A 8 2.31 24.26 4.83
C LEU A 8 1.91 24.76 6.23
N TRP A 9 1.21 23.94 7.02
CA TRP A 9 0.73 24.32 8.35
C TRP A 9 1.83 24.25 9.40
N PHE A 10 2.84 23.40 9.19
CA PHE A 10 3.86 23.10 10.18
C PHE A 10 5.28 23.14 9.57
N PRO A 11 5.75 24.31 9.09
CA PRO A 11 7.02 24.43 8.35
C PRO A 11 8.27 24.18 9.20
N SER A 12 8.18 24.34 10.52
CA SER A 12 9.32 24.20 11.45
C SER A 12 9.39 22.85 12.16
N LEU A 13 8.39 21.97 11.97
CA LEU A 13 8.35 20.66 12.62
C LEU A 13 9.11 19.62 11.79
N PRO A 14 9.92 18.76 12.42
CA PRO A 14 10.53 17.62 11.73
C PRO A 14 9.46 16.59 11.41
N ILE A 15 8.90 16.66 10.20
CA ILE A 15 7.83 15.78 9.73
C ILE A 15 8.42 14.65 8.87
N LEU A 16 8.03 13.42 9.19
CA LEU A 16 8.29 12.23 8.40
C LEU A 16 7.00 11.74 7.73
N LEU A 17 6.97 11.74 6.40
CA LEU A 17 5.85 11.28 5.59
C LEU A 17 6.20 9.98 4.88
N LEU A 18 5.60 8.87 5.32
CA LEU A 18 5.79 7.57 4.70
C LEU A 18 4.68 7.30 3.67
N ARG A 19 5.06 7.04 2.43
CA ARG A 19 4.17 6.68 1.30
C ARG A 19 4.32 5.20 0.96
N PRO A 20 3.55 4.31 1.61
CA PRO A 20 3.56 2.89 1.26
C PRO A 20 2.76 2.62 -0.01
N THR A 21 3.15 1.59 -0.77
CA THR A 21 2.25 0.94 -1.74
C THR A 21 1.09 0.24 -1.02
N SER A 22 0.22 -0.48 -1.74
CA SER A 22 -0.88 -1.23 -1.12
C SER A 22 -0.39 -2.06 0.07
N ILE A 23 -0.92 -1.79 1.26
CA ILE A 23 -0.51 -2.52 2.46
C ILE A 23 -1.31 -3.81 2.51
N GLY A 24 -0.66 -4.93 2.79
CA GLY A 24 -1.39 -6.07 3.29
C GLY A 24 -0.74 -6.78 4.46
N PRO A 25 -1.17 -8.03 4.72
CA PRO A 25 -0.97 -8.65 6.01
C PRO A 25 0.51 -8.87 6.27
N ALA A 26 0.89 -8.76 7.55
CA ALA A 26 2.19 -9.18 8.03
C ALA A 26 2.31 -10.71 7.98
N ILE A 27 3.52 -11.22 7.76
CA ILE A 27 3.78 -12.67 7.69
C ILE A 27 4.13 -13.23 9.05
N THR A 28 5.02 -12.56 9.79
CA THR A 28 5.51 -13.03 11.10
C THR A 28 4.49 -12.87 12.21
N GLN A 29 3.66 -11.84 12.15
CA GLN A 29 2.57 -11.61 13.09
C GLN A 29 1.31 -11.23 12.33
N SER A 30 0.64 -12.24 11.77
CA SER A 30 -0.71 -12.07 11.22
C SER A 30 -1.65 -11.67 12.36
N TYR A 31 -1.83 -10.35 12.57
CA TYR A 31 -2.73 -9.86 13.60
C TYR A 31 -4.16 -10.26 13.23
N LYS A 32 -4.86 -10.93 14.17
CA LYS A 32 -6.24 -11.40 13.99
C LYS A 32 -7.21 -10.27 13.59
N ILE A 33 -6.84 -9.01 13.85
CA ILE A 33 -7.60 -7.78 13.58
C ILE A 33 -7.44 -7.28 12.15
N TYR A 34 -6.48 -7.81 11.35
CA TYR A 34 -6.47 -7.56 9.89
C TYR A 34 -7.61 -8.30 9.15
N GLY A 35 -8.66 -8.67 9.91
CA GLY A 35 -9.95 -9.15 9.49
C GLY A 35 -9.93 -10.57 8.93
N PRO A 36 -11.05 -11.31 8.99
CA PRO A 36 -11.27 -12.43 8.07
C PRO A 36 -10.96 -12.01 6.63
N GLN A 37 -10.51 -12.98 5.82
CA GLN A 37 -10.21 -12.79 4.40
C GLN A 37 -11.35 -11.99 3.73
N GLY A 38 -11.03 -10.80 3.19
CA GLY A 38 -12.01 -9.97 2.50
C GLY A 38 -12.56 -8.75 3.25
N LEU A 39 -12.15 -8.46 4.49
CA LEU A 39 -12.54 -7.18 5.14
C LEU A 39 -11.59 -6.01 4.86
N CYS A 40 -10.36 -6.26 4.40
CA CYS A 40 -9.51 -5.17 3.97
C CYS A 40 -10.06 -4.60 2.66
N PRO A 41 -10.39 -3.30 2.57
CA PRO A 41 -10.92 -2.70 1.35
C PRO A 41 -10.03 -2.98 0.13
N ILE A 42 -8.71 -3.03 0.36
CA ILE A 42 -7.76 -3.34 -0.69
C ILE A 42 -7.82 -4.80 -1.11
N SER A 43 -8.06 -5.74 -0.19
CA SER A 43 -8.26 -7.15 -0.53
C SER A 43 -9.53 -7.37 -1.36
N ILE A 44 -10.62 -6.66 -1.05
CA ILE A 44 -11.85 -6.65 -1.85
C ILE A 44 -11.57 -6.07 -3.24
N LEU A 45 -10.80 -4.99 -3.31
CA LEU A 45 -10.38 -4.39 -4.58
C LEU A 45 -9.53 -5.37 -5.39
N TYR A 46 -8.58 -6.08 -4.78
CA TYR A 46 -7.80 -7.15 -5.43
C TYR A 46 -8.68 -8.30 -5.91
N ILE A 47 -9.60 -8.81 -5.09
CA ILE A 47 -10.51 -9.90 -5.46
C ILE A 47 -11.39 -9.45 -6.62
N ARG A 48 -12.00 -8.27 -6.53
CA ARG A 48 -12.78 -7.69 -7.63
C ARG A 48 -11.91 -7.49 -8.86
N LEU A 49 -10.63 -7.13 -8.70
CA LEU A 49 -9.69 -6.92 -9.81
C LEU A 49 -9.37 -8.22 -10.54
N MET A 50 -9.17 -9.29 -9.78
CA MET A 50 -8.69 -10.59 -10.26
C MET A 50 -9.80 -11.58 -10.61
N GLN A 51 -11.02 -11.41 -10.10
CA GLN A 51 -12.16 -12.28 -10.36
C GLN A 51 -13.33 -11.47 -10.94
N PRO A 52 -13.57 -11.52 -12.26
CA PRO A 52 -14.80 -11.00 -12.84
C PRO A 52 -15.95 -11.93 -12.45
N ILE A 53 -16.58 -11.67 -11.30
CA ILE A 53 -17.87 -12.29 -10.94
C ILE A 53 -18.88 -11.90 -12.03
N GLU A 54 -19.66 -12.86 -12.53
CA GLU A 54 -20.64 -12.85 -13.64
C GLU A 54 -21.48 -11.56 -13.80
N GLY A 55 -20.81 -10.48 -14.14
CA GLY A 55 -21.36 -9.13 -14.23
C GLY A 55 -20.26 -8.29 -14.84
N LYS A 56 -20.46 -7.89 -16.10
CA LYS A 56 -19.48 -7.24 -16.96
C LYS A 56 -18.99 -5.93 -16.33
N ARG A 57 -17.99 -5.99 -15.44
CA ARG A 57 -17.40 -4.82 -14.80
C ARG A 57 -16.32 -4.30 -15.74
N ILE A 58 -16.74 -3.45 -16.68
CA ILE A 58 -15.86 -2.82 -17.68
C ILE A 58 -14.78 -2.05 -16.93
N ARG A 59 -13.56 -2.57 -16.95
CA ARG A 59 -12.38 -1.83 -16.51
C ARG A 59 -11.69 -1.30 -17.74
N TYR A 60 -11.58 0.02 -17.81
CA TYR A 60 -10.71 0.69 -18.76
C TYR A 60 -9.26 0.50 -18.29
N ALA A 61 -8.73 -0.71 -18.51
CA ALA A 61 -7.30 -0.93 -18.53
C ALA A 61 -6.80 -0.64 -19.95
N PRO A 62 -5.71 0.12 -20.13
CA PRO A 62 -5.09 0.24 -21.44
C PRO A 62 -4.75 -1.16 -21.96
N THR A 63 -5.11 -1.45 -23.21
CA THR A 63 -4.95 -2.75 -23.89
C THR A 63 -3.49 -3.24 -23.99
N TYR A 64 -2.52 -2.43 -23.54
CA TYR A 64 -1.08 -2.65 -23.71
C TYR A 64 -0.26 -2.56 -22.41
N SER A 65 -0.89 -2.45 -21.24
CA SER A 65 -0.15 -2.38 -19.97
C SER A 65 -0.50 -3.55 -19.06
N SER A 66 0.47 -4.42 -18.78
CA SER A 66 0.43 -5.34 -17.66
C SER A 66 0.24 -4.53 -16.38
N ASN A 67 -1.00 -4.44 -15.88
CA ASN A 67 -1.30 -3.70 -14.65
C ASN A 67 -0.71 -4.45 -13.47
N ILE A 68 0.50 -4.08 -13.08
CA ILE A 68 1.18 -4.66 -11.93
C ILE A 68 0.67 -3.96 -10.68
N LEU A 69 0.00 -4.70 -9.81
CA LEU A 69 -0.41 -4.19 -8.51
C LEU A 69 0.66 -4.51 -7.47
N ASN A 70 1.38 -3.48 -7.03
CA ASN A 70 2.40 -3.64 -6.01
C ASN A 70 1.79 -3.62 -4.60
N LYS A 71 2.28 -4.53 -3.76
CA LYS A 71 1.82 -4.71 -2.38
C LYS A 71 3.02 -4.81 -1.44
N ILE A 72 3.05 -3.95 -0.43
CA ILE A 72 4.02 -4.00 0.66
C ILE A 72 3.38 -4.64 1.88
N ARG A 73 4.18 -5.37 2.66
CA ARG A 73 3.71 -6.00 3.89
C ARG A 73 3.73 -5.00 5.05
N LEU A 74 2.78 -5.12 5.96
CA LEU A 74 2.65 -4.24 7.12
C LEU A 74 3.92 -4.25 8.01
N ASP A 75 4.47 -5.44 8.28
CA ASP A 75 5.70 -5.61 9.06
C ASP A 75 6.87 -4.82 8.46
N LEU A 76 7.04 -4.87 7.14
CA LEU A 76 8.08 -4.11 6.43
C LEU A 76 7.84 -2.60 6.50
N VAL A 77 6.59 -2.14 6.34
CA VAL A 77 6.26 -0.70 6.48
C VAL A 77 6.62 -0.19 7.87
N VAL A 78 6.27 -0.94 8.91
CA VAL A 78 6.57 -0.57 10.31
C VAL A 78 8.07 -0.54 10.55
N ASN A 79 8.82 -1.54 10.05
CA ASN A 79 10.27 -1.56 10.19
C ASN A 79 10.94 -0.37 9.49
N ILE A 80 10.49 -0.03 8.28
CA ILE A 80 10.97 1.16 7.56
C ILE A 80 10.69 2.42 8.40
N LEU A 81 9.47 2.56 8.90
CA LEU A 81 9.10 3.71 9.73
C LEU A 81 10.00 3.83 10.97
N LEU A 82 10.19 2.73 11.70
CA LEU A 82 11.02 2.70 12.90
C LEU A 82 12.49 3.04 12.61
N GLN A 83 13.04 2.54 11.50
CA GLN A 83 14.41 2.85 11.10
C GLN A 83 14.58 4.34 10.79
N TYR A 84 13.68 4.93 10.01
CA TYR A 84 13.76 6.35 9.68
C TYR A 84 13.49 7.26 10.87
N ALA A 85 12.59 6.85 11.78
CA ALA A 85 12.37 7.54 13.03
C ALA A 85 13.62 7.50 13.93
N TYR A 86 14.28 6.33 14.05
CA TYR A 86 15.51 6.19 14.81
C TYR A 86 16.65 7.04 14.24
N LEU A 87 16.76 7.12 12.91
CA LEU A 87 17.73 7.97 12.22
C LEU A 87 17.40 9.46 12.28
N GLY A 88 16.28 9.87 12.87
CA GLY A 88 15.84 11.27 12.91
C GLY A 88 15.60 11.86 11.52
N SER A 89 15.26 11.00 10.55
CA SER A 89 15.06 11.43 9.16
C SER A 89 13.75 12.20 9.03
N TYR A 90 13.75 13.22 8.17
CA TYR A 90 12.59 14.05 7.88
C TYR A 90 12.37 14.12 6.36
N GLY A 91 11.14 14.44 5.95
CA GLY A 91 10.74 14.50 4.55
C GLY A 91 9.86 13.34 4.12
N VAL A 92 9.85 13.06 2.82
CA VAL A 92 8.95 12.08 2.19
C VAL A 92 9.70 10.83 1.81
N ILE A 93 9.19 9.67 2.19
CA ILE A 93 9.80 8.37 1.94
C ILE A 93 8.80 7.47 1.23
N HIS A 94 9.20 6.90 0.10
CA HIS A 94 8.38 5.94 -0.63
C HIS A 94 8.75 4.51 -0.24
N ALA A 95 7.81 3.82 0.41
CA ALA A 95 7.98 2.43 0.82
C ALA A 95 7.26 1.51 -0.16
N SER A 96 8.03 0.80 -0.98
CA SER A 96 7.50 -0.20 -1.91
C SER A 96 8.29 -1.50 -1.77
N SER A 97 7.68 -2.62 -2.16
CA SER A 97 8.35 -3.92 -2.09
C SER A 97 8.06 -4.72 -3.35
N SER A 98 9.08 -4.97 -4.18
CA SER A 98 8.95 -5.80 -5.38
C SER A 98 8.75 -7.30 -5.07
N TYR A 99 8.68 -7.69 -3.79
CA TYR A 99 8.69 -9.07 -3.32
C TYR A 99 7.32 -9.77 -3.32
N TYR A 100 6.22 -9.05 -3.56
CA TYR A 100 4.91 -9.70 -3.65
C TYR A 100 4.63 -10.09 -5.11
N ILE A 101 4.33 -11.38 -5.32
CA ILE A 101 4.09 -11.99 -6.64
C ILE A 101 3.26 -11.03 -7.49
N PRO A 102 3.81 -10.50 -8.60
CA PRO A 102 3.06 -9.63 -9.48
C PRO A 102 1.87 -10.43 -10.01
N LYS A 103 0.66 -10.01 -9.62
CA LYS A 103 -0.56 -10.59 -10.20
C LYS A 103 -0.88 -9.79 -11.45
N THR A 104 -0.61 -10.38 -12.60
CA THR A 104 -1.08 -9.89 -13.88
C THR A 104 -2.58 -10.13 -13.98
N LEU A 105 -3.30 -9.13 -14.50
CA LEU A 105 -4.67 -9.32 -14.96
C LEU A 105 -4.57 -10.11 -16.27
N GLU A 106 -4.86 -11.41 -16.25
CA GLU A 106 -5.17 -12.18 -17.46
C GLU A 106 -6.64 -12.01 -17.84
#